data_AF-A0A261VBC6-F1
#
_entry.id   AF-A0A261VBC6-F1
#
_cell.length_a   1.000
_cell.length_b   1.000
_cell.length_c   1.000
_cell.angle_alpha   90.00
_cell.angle_beta   90.00
_cell.angle_gamma   90.00
#
_symmetry.space_group_name_H-M   'P 1'
#
loop_
_entity.id
_entity.type
_entity.pdbx_description
1 polymer ?
#
loop_
_entity_poly.entity_id
_entity_poly.type
_entity_poly.pdbx_seq_one_letter_code
_entity_poly.pdbx_strand_id
1 'polypeptide(L)' 'MTQDTIDHYVRSALLLQGYALSEAATREVSLQFERIQAIAAGFADEPLPLETEPAAVYRA' A
#
# COMPACT_ATOMS: atom_id res chain seq x y z
N MET A 1 7.26 5.98 7.67
CA MET A 1 6.06 5.93 8.53
C MET A 1 6.40 5.16 9.79
N THR A 2 5.73 5.42 10.92
CA THR A 2 5.88 4.59 12.13
C THR A 2 4.95 3.37 12.05
N GLN A 3 5.21 2.34 12.86
CA GLN A 3 4.36 1.14 12.91
C GLN A 3 2.90 1.46 13.20
N ASP A 4 2.66 2.34 14.19
CA ASP A 4 1.31 2.83 14.53
C ASP A 4 0.61 3.47 13.34
N THR A 5 1.35 4.16 12.46
CA THR A 5 0.79 4.78 11.26
C THR A 5 0.40 3.74 10.23
N ILE A 6 1.21 2.69 10.05
CA ILE A 6 0.93 1.57 9.15
C ILE A 6 -0.31 0.82 9.63
N ASP A 7 -0.37 0.49 10.92
CA ASP A 7 -1.49 -0.24 11.51
C ASP A 7 -2.80 0.55 11.40
N HIS A 8 -2.76 1.86 11.68
CA HIS A 8 -3.93 2.72 11.52
C HIS A 8 -4.38 2.80 10.06
N TYR A 9 -3.43 2.96 9.14
CA TYR A 9 -3.70 3.02 7.70
C TYR A 9 -4.34 1.72 7.20
N VAL A 10 -3.73 0.56 7.50
CA VAL A 10 -4.20 -0.75 7.04
C VAL A 10 -5.61 -1.03 7.57
N ARG A 11 -5.85 -0.82 8.86
CA ARG A 11 -7.19 -1.02 9.45
C ARG A 11 -8.24 -0.13 8.78
N SER A 12 -7.93 1.16 8.58
CA SER A 12 -8.87 2.10 7.97
C SER A 12 -9.13 1.77 6.51
N ALA A 13 -8.09 1.43 5.73
CA ALA A 13 -8.20 1.08 4.33
C ALA A 13 -9.02 -0.20 4.11
N LEU A 14 -8.79 -1.24 4.93
CA LEU A 14 -9.53 -2.49 4.86
C LEU A 14 -11.02 -2.28 5.15
N LEU A 15 -11.35 -1.49 6.17
CA LEU A 15 -12.73 -1.12 6.49
C LEU A 15 -13.41 -0.36 5.34
N LEU A 16 -12.71 0.62 4.75
CA LEU A 16 -13.23 1.40 3.61
C LEU A 16 -13.47 0.54 2.36
N GLN A 17 -12.67 -0.50 2.17
CA GLN A 17 -12.83 -1.49 1.10
C GLN A 17 -13.89 -2.56 1.41
N GLY A 18 -14.50 -2.53 2.60
CA GLY A 18 -15.53 -3.49 3.02
C GLY A 18 -14.98 -4.82 3.53
N TYR A 19 -13.68 -4.93 3.80
CA TYR A 19 -13.09 -6.13 4.38
C TYR A 19 -13.28 -6.17 5.91
N ALA A 20 -13.87 -7.25 6.40
CA ALA A 20 -13.99 -7.56 7.82
C ALA A 20 -12.98 -8.67 8.19
N LEU A 21 -11.72 -8.30 8.37
CA LEU A 21 -10.66 -9.23 8.79
C LEU A 21 -10.62 -9.36 10.31
N SER A 22 -10.16 -10.52 10.79
CA SER A 22 -9.80 -10.68 12.19
C SER A 22 -8.61 -9.79 12.56
N GLU A 23 -8.40 -9.54 13.86
CA GLU A 23 -7.25 -8.75 14.31
C GLU A 23 -5.91 -9.42 13.93
N ALA A 24 -5.85 -10.76 14.01
CA ALA A 24 -4.69 -11.54 13.60
C ALA A 24 -4.39 -11.36 12.10
N ALA A 25 -5.41 -11.49 11.24
CA ALA A 25 -5.26 -11.30 9.80
C ALA A 25 -4.88 -9.84 9.46
N THR A 26 -5.45 -8.86 10.16
CA THR A 26 -5.09 -7.45 10.00
C THR A 26 -3.62 -7.21 10.33
N ARG A 27 -3.11 -7.83 11.40
CA ARG A 27 -1.69 -7.74 11.80
C ARG A 27 -0.77 -8.38 10.76
N GLU A 28 -1.16 -9.50 10.16
CA GLU A 28 -0.41 -10.10 9.05
C GLU A 28 -0.33 -9.16 7.84
N VAL A 29 -1.42 -8.49 7.50
CA VAL A 29 -1.44 -7.49 6.42
C VAL A 29 -0.52 -6.30 6.76
N SER A 30 -0.58 -5.78 7.99
CA SER A 30 0.32 -4.71 8.43
C SER A 30 1.80 -5.03 8.24
N LEU A 31 2.21 -6.26 8.59
CA LEU A 31 3.60 -6.71 8.40
C LEU A 31 4.01 -6.72 6.92
N GLN A 32 3.08 -7.03 6.00
CA GLN A 32 3.39 -6.95 4.57
C GLN A 32 3.50 -5.51 4.07
N PHE A 33 2.78 -4.57 4.70
CA PHE A 33 2.84 -3.16 4.34
C PHE A 33 4.19 -2.51 4.64
N GLU A 34 4.92 -2.97 5.66
CA GLU A 34 6.31 -2.54 5.89
C GLU A 34 7.21 -2.87 4.69
N ARG A 35 7.09 -4.09 4.14
CA ARG A 35 7.86 -4.52 2.96
C ARG A 35 7.47 -3.72 1.72
N ILE A 36 6.17 -3.47 1.52
CA ILE A 36 5.67 -2.65 0.42
C ILE A 36 6.20 -1.22 0.55
N GLN A 37 6.21 -0.64 1.76
CA GLN A 37 6.75 0.69 1.99
C GLN A 37 8.24 0.75 1.64
N ALA A 38 9.03 -0.26 2.01
CA ALA A 38 10.44 -0.31 1.65
C ALA A 38 10.68 -0.35 0.14
N ILE A 39 9.86 -1.12 -0.59
CA ILE A 39 9.91 -1.18 -2.06
C ILE A 39 9.51 0.17 -2.67
N ALA A 40 8.41 0.76 -2.19
CA ALA A 40 7.92 2.05 -2.67
C ALA A 40 8.94 3.17 -2.44
N ALA A 41 9.59 3.20 -1.28
CA ALA A 41 10.64 4.17 -0.98
C ALA A 41 11.84 4.06 -1.94
N GLY A 42 12.04 2.92 -2.59
CA GLY A 42 13.11 2.72 -3.57
C GLY A 42 12.91 3.52 -4.87
N PHE A 43 11.67 3.88 -5.23
CA PHE A 43 11.36 4.57 -6.48
C PHE A 43 10.46 5.82 -6.32
N ALA A 44 9.96 6.10 -5.12
CA ALA A 44 9.03 7.21 -4.88
C ALA A 44 9.62 8.60 -5.21
N ASP A 45 10.94 8.74 -5.04
CA ASP A 45 11.67 9.99 -5.32
C ASP A 45 12.25 10.03 -6.74
N GLU A 46 12.04 8.99 -7.55
CA GLU A 46 12.48 9.01 -8.94
C GLU A 46 11.68 10.07 -9.72
N PRO A 47 12.35 11.00 -10.44
CA PRO A 47 11.65 12.00 -11.21
C PRO A 47 10.88 11.31 -12.33
N LEU A 48 9.55 11.41 -12.29
CA LEU A 48 8.68 10.99 -13.38
C LEU A 48 8.57 12.13 -14.40
N PRO A 49 9.06 11.96 -15.64
CA PRO A 49 8.81 12.93 -16.70
C PRO A 49 7.31 13.17 -16.87
N LEU A 50 6.89 14.40 -17.13
CA LEU A 50 5.47 14.75 -17.31
C LEU A 50 4.82 14.01 -18.49
N GLU A 51 5.63 13.55 -19.44
CA GLU A 51 5.20 12.81 -20.63
C GLU A 51 5.11 11.29 -20.38
N THR A 52 5.35 10.84 -19.15
CA THR A 52 5.25 9.42 -18.79
C THR A 52 3.78 9.03 -18.75
N GLU A 53 3.34 8.30 -19.77
CA GLU A 53 2.02 7.68 -19.78
C GLU A 53 2.01 6.44 -18.88
N PRO A 54 0.88 6.12 -18.22
CA PRO A 54 0.72 4.85 -17.54
C PRO A 54 1.00 3.70 -18.51
N ALA A 55 1.77 2.71 -18.05
CA ALA A 55 2.00 1.50 -18.84
C ALA A 55 0.65 0.93 -19.30
N ALA A 56 0.56 0.53 -20.57
CA ALA A 56 -0.67 0.02 -21.15
C ALA A 56 -1.15 -1.21 -20.37
N VAL A 57 -2.21 -1.04 -19.58
CA VAL A 57 -2.92 -2.16 -18.97
C VAL A 57 -3.97 -2.60 -19.98
N TYR A 58 -3.77 -3.76 -20.61
CA TYR A 58 -4.78 -4.35 -21.48
C TYR A 58 -6.11 -4.44 -20.71
N ARG A 59 -7.18 -3.87 -21.28
CA ARG A 59 -8.56 -4.01 -20.80
C ARG A 59 -9.34 -4.72 -21.90
N ALA A 60 -9.82 -5.92 -21.59
CA ALA A 60 -10.68 -6.72 -22.46
C ALA A 60 -12.08 -6.12 -22.60
#